data_AF-A0A6J6VY25-F1
#
_entry.id   AF-A0A6J6VY25-F1
#
_cell.length_a   1.000
_cell.length_b   1.000
_cell.length_c   1.000
_cell.angle_alpha   90.00
_cell.angle_beta   90.00
_cell.angle_gamma   90.00
#
_symmetry.space_group_name_H-M   'P 1'
#
loop_
_entity.id
_entity.type
_entity.pdbx_description
1 polymer ?
#
loop_
_entity_poly.entity_id
_entity_poly.type
_entity_poly.pdbx_seq_one_letter_code
_entity_poly.pdbx_strand_id
1 'polypeptide(L)' 'MLSNMRPGVTEIYFHPAVETEELRASHPDWSGRVRDHEALCSNDAFSRLVDDSGATLIEFKKLRVVQRAG' A
#
# COMPACT_ATOMS: atom_id res chain seq x y z
N MET A 1 9.74 -9.09 1.95
CA MET A 1 8.70 -8.78 2.96
C MET A 1 7.37 -9.44 2.59
N LEU A 2 6.82 -9.19 1.39
CA LEU A 2 5.61 -9.86 0.89
C LEU A 2 5.79 -11.37 0.61
N SER A 3 6.96 -11.79 0.10
CA SER A 3 7.25 -13.19 -0.29
C SER A 3 7.22 -14.23 0.83
N ASN A 4 7.29 -13.81 2.10
CA ASN A 4 7.41 -14.70 3.26
C ASN A 4 6.18 -14.64 4.19
N MET A 5 5.08 -14.05 3.72
CA MET A 5 3.86 -13.94 4.52
C MET A 5 3.19 -15.30 4.67
N ARG A 6 2.62 -15.55 5.85
CA ARG A 6 1.77 -16.73 6.08
C ARG A 6 0.41 -16.51 5.40
N PRO A 7 -0.29 -17.59 4.99
CA PRO A 7 -1.65 -17.48 4.50
C PRO A 7 -2.55 -16.73 5.50
N GLY A 8 -3.35 -15.79 5.00
CA GLY A 8 -4.23 -14.96 5.81
C GLY A 8 -4.52 -13.61 5.17
N VAL A 9 -5.12 -12.72 5.94
CA VAL A 9 -5.35 -11.32 5.55
C VAL A 9 -4.25 -10.47 6.16
N THR A 10 -3.55 -9.69 5.33
CA THR A 10 -2.54 -8.73 5.76
C THR A 10 -2.89 -7.35 5.22
N GLU A 11 -2.85 -6.35 6.09
CA GLU A 11 -2.96 -4.94 5.70
C GLU A 11 -1.56 -4.32 5.64
N ILE A 12 -1.27 -3.63 4.53
CA ILE A 12 -0.06 -2.82 4.38
C ILE A 12 -0.54 -1.39 4.18
N TYR A 13 0.02 -0.47 4.97
CA TYR A 13 -0.41 0.92 5.01
C TYR A 13 0.73 1.85 4.57
N PHE A 14 0.37 2.83 3.73
CA PHE A 14 1.28 3.82 3.13
C PHE A 14 0.71 5.22 3.33
N HIS A 15 1.57 6.24 3.27
CA HIS A 15 1.18 7.64 3.29
C HIS A 15 1.60 8.38 2.01
N PRO A 16 1.14 7.96 0.82
CA PRO A 16 1.56 8.60 -0.42
C PRO A 16 1.14 10.07 -0.47
N ALA A 17 2.10 10.96 -0.75
CA ALA A 17 1.83 12.37 -0.99
C ALA A 17 2.73 12.92 -2.11
N VAL A 18 2.19 13.85 -2.90
CA VAL A 18 2.98 14.62 -3.87
C VAL A 18 3.82 15.65 -3.13
N GLU A 19 5.06 15.86 -3.57
CA GLU A 19 5.94 16.87 -2.99
C GLU A 19 5.36 18.28 -3.16
N THR A 20 5.19 18.97 -2.04
CA THR A 20 4.78 20.38 -1.99
C THR A 20 5.50 21.09 -0.86
N GLU A 21 5.57 22.43 -0.95
CA GLU A 21 6.14 23.25 0.13
C GLU A 21 5.33 23.13 1.42
N GLU A 22 4.00 23.08 1.32
CA GLU A 22 3.11 22.87 2.46
C GLU A 22 3.41 21.56 3.20
N LEU A 23 3.62 20.47 2.45
CA LEU A 23 3.97 19.17 3.01
C LEU A 23 5.32 19.23 3.73
N ARG A 24 6.34 19.83 3.12
CA ARG A 24 7.67 20.01 3.72
C ARG A 24 7.65 20.83 5.00
N ALA A 25 6.85 21.89 5.02
CA ALA A 25 6.72 22.77 6.16
C ALA A 25 5.96 22.13 7.33
N SER A 26 4.98 21.27 7.04
CA SER A 26 4.04 20.76 8.05
C SER A 26 4.39 19.36 8.58
N HIS A 27 5.12 18.55 7.82
CA HIS A 27 5.36 17.14 8.14
C HIS A 27 6.85 16.78 8.09
N PRO A 28 7.50 16.49 9.25
CA PRO A 28 8.90 16.07 9.27
C PRO A 28 9.19 14.78 8.48
N ASP A 29 8.19 13.92 8.31
CA ASP A 29 8.23 12.67 7.55
C ASP A 29 7.91 12.84 6.06
N TRP A 30 7.80 14.07 5.55
CA TRP A 30 7.40 14.36 4.16
C TRP A 30 8.17 13.53 3.13
N SER A 31 9.47 13.31 3.34
CA SER A 31 10.31 12.58 2.40
C SER A 31 9.92 11.09 2.30
N GLY A 32 9.42 10.49 3.36
CA GLY A 32 8.86 9.13 3.34
C GLY A 32 7.57 9.07 2.53
N ARG A 33 6.71 10.09 2.68
CA ARG A 33 5.43 10.20 1.97
C ARG A 33 5.58 10.36 0.45
N VAL A 34 6.59 11.13 0.04
CA VAL A 34 6.95 11.27 -1.39
C VAL A 34 7.46 9.94 -1.93
N ARG A 35 8.30 9.21 -1.18
CA ARG A 35 8.75 7.87 -1.58
C ARG A 35 7.61 6.85 -1.67
N ASP A 36 6.65 6.91 -0.75
CA ASP A 36 5.45 6.06 -0.82
C ASP A 36 4.65 6.35 -2.10
N HIS A 37 4.48 7.63 -2.45
CA HIS A 37 3.83 8.03 -3.70
C HIS A 37 4.61 7.54 -4.92
N GLU A 38 5.93 7.67 -4.94
CA GLU A 38 6.76 7.17 -6.02
C GLU A 38 6.65 5.64 -6.17
N ALA A 39 6.74 4.91 -5.05
CA ALA A 39 6.65 3.46 -5.02
C ALA A 39 5.29 2.92 -5.51
N LEU A 40 4.21 3.68 -5.29
CA LEU A 40 2.86 3.28 -5.65
C LEU A 40 2.42 3.79 -7.03
N CYS A 41 2.92 4.94 -7.47
CA CYS A 41 2.39 5.64 -8.65
C CYS A 41 3.38 5.81 -9.80
N SER A 42 4.70 5.76 -9.56
CA SER A 42 5.69 6.08 -10.60
C SER A 42 6.10 4.87 -11.45
N ASN A 43 5.80 3.65 -11.00
CA ASN A 43 6.04 2.42 -11.75
C ASN A 43 5.11 1.29 -11.29
N ASP A 44 5.11 0.19 -12.05
CA ASP A 44 4.33 -1.00 -11.70
C ASP A 44 5.02 -1.87 -10.62
N ALA A 45 6.10 -1.42 -9.96
CA ALA A 45 6.92 -2.29 -9.13
C ALA A 45 6.14 -2.87 -7.94
N PHE A 46 5.26 -2.07 -7.33
CA PHE A 46 4.41 -2.56 -6.25
C PHE A 46 3.38 -3.58 -6.75
N SER A 47 2.75 -3.34 -7.91
CA SER A 47 1.82 -4.30 -8.51
C SER A 47 2.52 -5.63 -8.82
N ARG A 48 3.71 -5.57 -9.45
CA ARG A 48 4.50 -6.76 -9.76
C ARG A 48 4.92 -7.51 -8.50
N LEU A 49 5.30 -6.79 -7.44
CA LEU A 49 5.66 -7.41 -6.17
C LEU A 49 4.47 -8.14 -5.51
N VAL A 50 3.26 -7.61 -5.63
CA VAL A 50 2.03 -8.29 -5.21
C VAL A 50 1.81 -9.54 -6.06
N ASP A 51 1.88 -9.42 -7.38
CA ASP A 51 1.68 -10.53 -8.32
C ASP A 51 2.68 -11.67 -8.05
N ASP A 52 3.97 -11.33 -7.92
CA ASP A 52 5.07 -12.28 -7.64
C ASP A 52 4.91 -12.97 -6.28
N SER A 53 4.25 -12.31 -5.32
CA SER A 53 3.97 -12.91 -4.00
C SER A 53 2.80 -13.91 -4.02
N GLY A 54 2.03 -13.97 -5.11
CA GLY A 54 0.78 -14.73 -5.19
C GLY A 54 -0.34 -14.19 -4.30
N ALA A 55 -0.17 -13.00 -3.72
CA ALA A 55 -1.18 -12.35 -2.91
C ALA A 55 -2.28 -11.75 -3.80
N THR A 56 -3.50 -11.68 -3.27
CA THR A 56 -4.62 -10.99 -3.93
C THR A 56 -4.89 -9.67 -3.21
N LEU A 57 -4.81 -8.55 -3.92
CA LEU A 57 -5.27 -7.26 -3.41
C LEU A 57 -6.80 -7.29 -3.26
N ILE A 58 -7.29 -6.89 -2.09
CA ILE A 58 -8.71 -6.86 -1.78
C ILE A 58 -9.09 -5.53 -1.12
N GLU A 59 -10.20 -4.96 -1.55
CA GLU A 59 -10.79 -3.78 -0.91
C GLU A 59 -11.53 -4.18 0.38
N PHE A 60 -11.52 -3.31 1.39
CA PHE A 60 -12.24 -3.50 2.64
C PHE A 60 -13.73 -3.82 2.45
N LYS A 61 -14.39 -3.23 1.44
CA LYS A 61 -15.79 -3.53 1.13
C LYS A 61 -16.00 -5.00 0.78
N LYS A 62 -15.16 -5.55 -0.11
CA LYS A 62 -15.23 -6.94 -0.55
C LYS A 62 -14.90 -7.88 0.60
N LEU A 63 -13.85 -7.56 1.36
CA LEU A 63 -13.45 -8.32 2.55
C LEU A 63 -14.60 -8.41 3.57
N ARG A 64 -15.26 -7.29 3.85
CA ARG A 64 -16.42 -7.22 4.76
C ARG A 64 -17.61 -8.05 4.27
N VAL A 65 -17.86 -8.10 2.97
CA VAL A 65 -18.92 -8.93 2.37
C VAL A 65 -18.63 -10.41 2.62
N VAL A 66 -17.41 -10.87 2.31
CA VAL A 66 -17.00 -12.27 2.51
C VAL A 66 -17.06 -12.66 3.99
N GLN A 67 -16.60 -11.79 4.89
CA GLN A 67 -16.66 -12.02 6.34
C GLN A 67 -18.10 -12.23 6.87
N ARG A 68 -19.10 -11.63 6.22
CA ARG A 68 -20.51 -11.64 6.65
C ARG A 68 -21.39 -12.63 5.89
N ALA A 69 -20.85 -13.31 4.89
CA ALA A 69 -21.56 -14.29 4.09
C ALA A 69 -21.63 -15.69 4.75
N GLY A 70 -21.17 -15.80 6.00
CA GLY A 70 -21.25 -17.02 6.82
C GLY A 70 -22.67 -17.32 7.30
#